data_AF-A0A7C9E475-F1
#
_entry.id   AF-A0A7C9E475-F1
#
_cell.length_a   1.000
_cell.length_b   1.000
_cell.length_c   1.000
_cell.angle_alpha   90.00
_cell.angle_beta   90.00
_cell.angle_gamma   90.00
#
_symmetry.space_group_name_H-M   'P 1'
#
loop_
_entity.id
_entity.type
_entity.pdbx_description
1 polymer ?
#
loop_
_entity_poly.entity_id
_entity_poly.type
_entity_poly.pdbx_seq_one_letter_code
_entity_poly.pdbx_strand_id
1 'polypeptide(L)'
;MNIHELWFGEFERRYWWLPEHDNIIKKNFEKKGAARLKDILSDAHEKRMKPQWMNEEVWEGLYNYWDTPEFKAKAERNKRNRASDFLGPRFICTHKQLYSFY
;
A
#
# COMPACT_ATOMS: atom_id res chain seq x y z
N MET A 1 -3.47 20.31 -5.60
CA MET A 1 -4.77 19.60 -5.60
C MET A 1 -4.57 18.27 -4.88
N ASN A 2 -5.26 18.06 -3.75
CA ASN A 2 -5.12 16.81 -3.00
C ASN A 2 -6.01 15.73 -3.65
N ILE A 3 -5.36 14.75 -4.30
CA ILE A 3 -6.07 13.66 -5.00
C ILE A 3 -6.98 12.89 -4.04
N HIS A 4 -6.57 12.70 -2.77
CA HIS A 4 -7.37 12.00 -1.77
C HIS A 4 -8.71 12.70 -1.48
N GLU A 5 -8.70 14.03 -1.40
CA GLU A 5 -9.91 14.83 -1.15
C GLU A 5 -10.86 14.79 -2.34
N LEU A 6 -10.34 14.79 -3.58
CA LEU A 6 -11.18 14.65 -4.78
C LEU A 6 -11.90 13.31 -4.83
N TRP A 7 -11.18 12.21 -4.61
CA TRP A 7 -11.78 10.87 -4.61
C TRP A 7 -12.79 10.71 -3.49
N PHE A 8 -12.52 11.29 -2.33
CA PHE A 8 -13.47 11.26 -1.22
C PHE A 8 -14.72 12.11 -1.52
N GLY A 9 -14.57 13.28 -2.14
CA GLY A 9 -15.71 14.10 -2.57
C GLY A 9 -16.60 13.40 -3.60
N GLU A 10 -16.02 12.64 -4.54
CA GLU A 10 -16.81 11.82 -5.47
C GLU A 10 -17.49 10.64 -4.77
N PHE A 11 -16.89 10.10 -3.71
CA PHE A 11 -17.49 9.09 -2.86
C PHE A 11 -18.68 9.66 -2.06
N GLU A 12 -18.52 10.83 -1.43
CA GLU A 12 -19.59 11.57 -0.74
C GLU A 12 -20.76 11.89 -1.68
N ARG A 13 -20.48 12.25 -2.94
CA ARG A 13 -21.53 12.54 -3.93
C ARG A 13 -22.41 11.33 -4.27
N ARG A 14 -21.90 10.11 -4.08
CA ARG A 14 -22.59 8.87 -4.47
C ARG A 14 -23.25 8.14 -3.30
N TYR A 15 -22.79 8.38 -2.08
CA TYR A 15 -23.21 7.65 -0.89
C TYR A 15 -23.57 8.62 0.23
N TRP A 16 -24.61 8.26 0.98
CA TRP A 16 -25.07 9.08 2.11
C TRP A 16 -24.90 8.34 3.44
N TRP A 17 -24.62 9.12 4.48
CA TRP A 17 -24.51 8.69 5.86
C TRP A 17 -24.82 9.86 6.80
N LEU A 18 -24.99 9.58 8.09
CA LEU A 18 -25.22 10.62 9.09
C LEU A 18 -23.91 11.37 9.40
N PRO A 19 -23.93 12.70 9.60
CA PRO A 19 -22.72 13.50 9.86
C PRO A 19 -21.88 13.02 11.06
N GLU A 20 -22.51 12.36 12.03
CA GLU A 20 -21.82 11.72 13.16
C GLU A 20 -20.81 10.63 12.75
N HIS A 21 -20.91 10.12 11.52
CA HIS A 21 -20.04 9.09 10.97
C HIS A 21 -18.98 9.61 9.98
N ASP A 22 -18.91 10.92 9.71
CA ASP A 22 -17.98 11.49 8.71
C ASP A 22 -16.54 11.05 8.95
N ASN A 23 -16.07 11.20 10.20
CA ASN A 23 -14.70 10.88 10.58
C ASN A 23 -14.36 9.39 10.41
N ILE A 24 -15.28 8.50 10.80
CA ILE A 24 -15.04 7.05 10.71
C ILE A 24 -15.11 6.57 9.26
N ILE A 25 -16.01 7.14 8.46
CA ILE A 25 -16.17 6.80 7.05
C ILE A 25 -14.96 7.28 6.26
N LYS A 26 -14.50 8.51 6.47
CA LYS A 26 -13.28 9.04 5.84
C LYS A 26 -12.06 8.18 6.17
N LYS A 27 -11.85 7.86 7.46
CA LYS A 27 -10.76 7.00 7.90
C LYS A 27 -10.82 5.60 7.26
N ASN A 28 -12.02 5.03 7.16
CA ASN A 28 -12.22 3.73 6.54
C ASN A 28 -11.97 3.78 5.03
N PHE A 29 -12.43 4.83 4.36
CA PHE A 29 -12.20 5.05 2.94
C PHE A 29 -10.71 5.12 2.63
N GLU A 30 -9.96 5.94 3.37
CA GLU A 30 -8.50 6.06 3.22
C GLU A 30 -7.80 4.72 3.47
N LYS A 31 -8.15 4.03 4.56
CA LYS A 31 -7.57 2.72 4.90
C LYS A 31 -7.83 1.68 3.82
N LYS A 32 -9.07 1.59 3.32
CA LYS A 32 -9.47 0.61 2.31
C LYS A 32 -8.89 0.96 0.94
N GLY A 33 -8.86 2.23 0.57
CA GLY A 33 -8.23 2.72 -0.65
C GLY A 33 -6.74 2.42 -0.68
N ALA A 34 -6.01 2.70 0.40
CA ALA A 34 -4.60 2.40 0.52
C ALA A 34 -4.31 0.89 0.43
N ALA A 35 -5.09 0.06 1.14
CA ALA A 35 -4.97 -1.39 1.06
C ALA A 35 -5.22 -1.89 -0.37
N ARG A 36 -6.28 -1.41 -1.03
CA ARG A 36 -6.62 -1.80 -2.39
C ARG A 36 -5.53 -1.41 -3.39
N LEU A 37 -5.00 -0.19 -3.29
CA LEU A 37 -3.93 0.27 -4.16
C LEU A 37 -2.66 -0.56 -3.96
N LYS A 38 -2.29 -0.85 -2.71
CA LYS A 38 -1.16 -1.74 -2.38
C LYS A 38 -1.34 -3.11 -3.03
N ASP A 39 -2.52 -3.71 -2.95
CA ASP A 39 -2.78 -5.03 -3.52
C ASP A 39 -2.66 -5.02 -5.05
N ILE A 40 -3.22 -4.00 -5.72
CA ILE A 40 -3.11 -3.83 -7.17
C ILE A 40 -1.64 -3.67 -7.59
N LEU A 41 -0.87 -2.84 -6.89
CA LEU A 41 0.55 -2.63 -7.19
C LEU A 41 1.39 -3.89 -6.93
N SER A 42 1.05 -4.67 -5.91
CA SER A 42 1.72 -5.94 -5.62
C SER A 42 1.46 -6.97 -6.72
N ASP A 43 0.22 -7.08 -7.19
CA ASP A 43 -0.14 -7.97 -8.30
C ASP A 43 0.55 -7.55 -9.61
N ALA A 44 0.59 -6.24 -9.88
CA ALA A 44 1.30 -5.69 -11.04
C ALA A 44 2.80 -5.96 -10.98
N HIS A 45 3.42 -5.85 -9.80
CA HIS A 45 4.83 -6.16 -9.59
C HIS A 45 5.12 -7.64 -9.79
N GLU A 46 4.30 -8.53 -9.23
CA GLU A 46 4.48 -9.98 -9.34
C GLU A 46 4.36 -10.45 -10.80
N LYS A 47 3.35 -9.96 -11.52
CA LYS A 47 3.11 -10.32 -12.93
C LYS A 47 3.98 -9.55 -13.91
N ARG A 48 4.66 -8.49 -13.46
CA ARG A 48 5.36 -7.51 -14.32
C ARG A 48 4.45 -6.97 -15.43
N MET A 49 3.18 -6.75 -15.11
CA MET A 49 2.17 -6.26 -16.04
C MET A 49 1.61 -4.91 -15.57
N LYS A 50 1.60 -3.93 -16.48
CA LYS A 50 1.06 -2.59 -16.20
C LYS A 50 -0.47 -2.63 -16.07
N PRO A 51 -1.06 -2.02 -15.02
CA PRO A 51 -2.50 -1.79 -14.96
C PRO A 51 -2.98 -0.84 -16.08
N GLN A 52 -4.15 -1.11 -16.67
CA GLN A 52 -4.68 -0.30 -17.79
C GLN A 52 -4.87 1.19 -17.48
N TRP A 53 -5.21 1.53 -16.23
CA TRP A 53 -5.43 2.91 -15.79
C TRP A 53 -4.14 3.69 -15.54
N MET A 54 -2.98 3.03 -15.56
CA MET A 54 -1.70 3.64 -15.22
C MET A 54 -0.99 4.19 -16.47
N ASN A 55 -0.51 5.43 -16.35
CA ASN A 55 0.32 6.06 -17.36
C ASN A 55 1.65 5.29 -17.53
N GLU A 56 2.17 5.24 -18.76
CA GLU A 56 3.40 4.51 -19.10
C GLU A 56 4.63 5.05 -18.35
N GLU A 57 4.80 6.36 -18.27
CA GLU A 57 5.95 6.98 -17.61
C GLU A 57 6.00 6.63 -16.11
N VAL A 58 4.83 6.62 -15.46
CA VAL A 58 4.70 6.23 -14.05
C VAL A 58 5.03 4.75 -13.87
N TRP A 59 4.58 3.91 -14.81
CA TRP A 59 4.87 2.48 -14.78
C TRP A 59 6.36 2.19 -14.96
N GLU A 60 7.01 2.81 -15.95
CA GLU A 60 8.44 2.67 -16.17
C GLU A 60 9.24 3.09 -14.94
N GLY A 61 8.85 4.21 -14.30
CA GLY A 61 9.46 4.66 -13.04
C GLY A 61 9.32 3.63 -11.92
N LEU A 62 8.13 3.04 -11.74
CA LEU A 62 7.89 1.99 -10.75
C LEU A 62 8.67 0.71 -11.07
N TYR A 63 8.68 0.31 -12.33
CA TYR A 63 9.36 -0.89 -12.79
C TYR A 63 10.86 -0.79 -12.52
N ASN A 64 11.48 0.34 -12.89
CA ASN A 64 12.88 0.62 -12.66
C ASN A 64 13.20 0.66 -11.16
N TYR A 65 12.34 1.32 -10.37
CA TYR A 65 12.48 1.36 -8.91
C TYR A 65 12.43 -0.04 -8.28
N TRP A 66 11.51 -0.90 -8.73
CA TRP A 66 11.42 -2.28 -8.23
C TRP A 66 12.64 -3.14 -8.58
N ASP A 67 13.37 -2.78 -9.63
CA ASP A 67 14.59 -3.48 -10.01
C ASP A 67 15.85 -3.01 -9.27
N THR A 68 15.75 -1.90 -8.53
CA THR A 68 16.86 -1.41 -7.68
C THR A 68 17.27 -2.45 -6.63
N PRO A 69 18.58 -2.58 -6.33
CA PRO A 69 19.08 -3.46 -5.27
C PRO A 69 18.44 -3.17 -3.92
N GLU A 70 18.20 -1.90 -3.60
CA GLU A 70 17.64 -1.44 -2.33
C GLU A 70 16.22 -1.97 -2.13
N PHE A 71 15.39 -1.89 -3.17
CA PHE A 71 14.02 -2.41 -3.13
C PHE A 71 14.02 -3.93 -2.97
N LYS A 72 14.84 -4.64 -3.75
CA LYS A 72 14.97 -6.10 -3.69
C LYS A 72 15.43 -6.57 -2.30
N ALA A 73 16.44 -5.91 -1.72
CA ALA A 73 16.92 -6.20 -0.38
C ALA A 73 15.83 -5.99 0.68
N LYS A 74 15.05 -4.90 0.56
CA LYS A 74 13.91 -4.62 1.44
C LYS A 74 12.81 -5.67 1.29
N ALA A 75 12.48 -6.07 0.06
CA ALA A 75 11.50 -7.09 -0.24
C ALA A 75 11.89 -8.47 0.35
N GLU A 76 13.15 -8.88 0.19
CA GLU A 76 13.65 -10.13 0.77
C GLU A 76 13.69 -10.11 2.30
N ARG A 77 14.02 -8.97 2.93
CA ARG A 77 13.89 -8.82 4.38
C ARG A 77 12.43 -8.95 4.83
N ASN A 78 11.50 -8.29 4.15
CA ASN A 78 10.08 -8.38 4.47
C ASN A 78 9.54 -9.80 4.28
N LYS A 79 10.00 -10.52 3.27
CA LYS A 79 9.66 -11.93 3.04
C LYS A 79 10.12 -12.82 4.19
N ARG A 80 11.36 -12.64 4.66
CA ARG A 80 11.92 -13.35 5.82
C ARG A 80 11.14 -13.04 7.10
N ASN A 81 10.81 -11.78 7.36
CA ASN A 81 10.03 -11.39 8.54
C ASN A 81 8.65 -12.07 8.58
N ARG A 82 7.96 -12.16 7.43
CA ARG A 82 6.68 -12.89 7.35
C ARG A 82 6.84 -14.40 7.58
N ALA A 83 7.97 -14.97 7.16
CA ALA A 83 8.25 -16.40 7.35
C ALA A 83 8.64 -16.73 8.80
N SER A 84 9.30 -15.81 9.51
CA SER A 84 9.66 -16.00 10.92
C SER A 84 8.45 -16.02 11.86
N ASP A 85 7.34 -15.38 11.48
CA ASP A 85 6.09 -15.40 12.25
C ASP A 85 5.43 -16.80 12.28
N PHE A 86 5.85 -17.73 11.42
CA PHE A 86 5.29 -19.08 11.30
C PHE A 86 5.94 -20.11 12.26
N LEU A 87 7.05 -19.77 12.93
CA LEU A 87 7.75 -20.64 13.87
C LEU A 87 7.69 -20.02 15.28
N GLY A 88 6.86 -20.60 16.15
CA GLY A 88 6.62 -20.14 17.52
C GLY A 88 7.87 -20.06 18.43
N PRO A 89 7.69 -19.59 19.68
CA PRO A 89 8.44 -18.46 20.21
C PRO A 89 9.73 -18.83 20.95
N ARG A 90 10.85 -18.29 20.46
CA ARG A 90 12.11 -17.97 21.18
C ARG A 90 13.10 -17.59 20.08
N PHE A 91 13.50 -16.34 19.85
CA PHE A 91 14.18 -15.42 20.75
C PHE A 91 14.13 -14.01 20.13
N ILE A 92 13.90 -12.99 20.97
CA ILE A 92 14.19 -11.57 20.75
C ILE A 92 13.73 -10.96 19.42
N CYS A 93 12.55 -10.33 19.47
CA CYS A 93 12.26 -9.14 18.67
C CYS A 93 13.44 -8.17 18.83
N THR A 94 14.31 -8.07 17.82
CA THR A 94 15.15 -6.90 17.65
C THR A 94 14.24 -5.75 17.28
N HIS A 95 13.72 -5.15 18.36
CA HIS A 95 13.18 -3.82 18.46
C HIS A 95 13.21 -3.01 17.15
N LYS A 96 12.04 -2.87 16.52
CA LYS A 96 11.66 -1.69 15.73
C LYS A 96 12.78 -1.13 14.81
N GLN A 97 13.29 -1.91 13.87
CA GLN A 97 13.87 -1.34 12.67
C GLN A 97 12.89 -1.55 11.52
N LEU A 98 12.06 -0.61 11.09
CA LEU A 98 12.05 0.83 11.21
C LEU A 98 10.59 1.24 10.98
N TYR A 99 10.03 2.04 11.89
CA TYR A 99 9.04 3.03 11.47
C TYR A 99 9.75 3.96 10.48
N SER A 100 9.70 3.64 9.20
CA SER A 100 10.12 4.51 8.11
C SER A 100 9.43 3.98 6.87
N PHE A 101 8.81 4.85 6.09
CA PHE A 101 7.79 4.61 5.05
C PHE A 101 6.33 4.60 5.50
N TYR A 102 6.02 5.37 6.55
CA TYR A 102 4.87 6.27 6.55
C TYR A 102 5.33 7.65 7.00
#